data_AF-A0A017TB96-F1
#
_entry.id   AF-A0A017TB96-F1
#
_cell.length_a   1.000
_cell.length_b   1.000
_cell.length_c   1.000
_cell.angle_alpha   90.00
_cell.angle_beta   90.00
_cell.angle_gamma   90.00
#
_symmetry.space_group_name_H-M   'P 1'
#
loop_
_entity.id
_entity.type
_entity.pdbx_description
1 polymer ?
#
loop_
_entity_poly.entity_id
_entity_poly.type
_entity_poly.pdbx_seq_one_letter_code
_entity_poly.pdbx_strand_id
1 'polypeptide(L)'
;MGKNVIVSEETLRDLLEAHASLCAWYYALWNAVRDAGGSAAAPDGPARAAFIGRIAADYPELASVARALGEPRMFVPPPPTVTIPPPPPPAFVGAGEPVIHTAREPETAVEPATARARELERLRRSGSGGAGGDGGGAGGGAGGGGISS
;
A
#
# COMPACT_ATOMS: atom_id res chain seq x y z
N MET A 1 -1.20 -11.94 34.33
CA MET A 1 -1.11 -13.40 34.14
C MET A 1 -1.51 -13.72 32.71
N GLY A 2 -0.58 -14.14 31.86
CA GLY A 2 -0.89 -14.57 30.49
C GLY A 2 -1.54 -15.94 30.51
N LYS A 3 -2.66 -16.11 29.81
CA LYS A 3 -3.30 -17.42 29.63
C LYS A 3 -2.57 -18.13 28.49
N ASN A 4 -1.86 -19.21 28.77
CA ASN A 4 -1.29 -20.06 27.74
C ASN A 4 -2.40 -20.93 27.16
N VAL A 5 -2.71 -20.74 25.88
CA VAL A 5 -3.65 -21.58 25.13
C VAL A 5 -2.82 -22.60 24.35
N ILE A 6 -3.03 -23.88 24.62
CA ILE A 6 -2.39 -24.97 23.87
C ILE A 6 -3.32 -25.30 22.70
N VAL A 7 -2.84 -25.12 21.47
CA VAL A 7 -3.56 -25.41 20.23
C VAL A 7 -2.87 -26.61 19.57
N SER A 8 -3.64 -27.55 18.99
CA SER A 8 -3.05 -28.68 18.27
C SER A 8 -2.35 -28.20 16.99
N GLU A 9 -1.35 -28.95 16.52
CA GLU A 9 -0.64 -28.64 15.27
C GLU A 9 -1.60 -28.67 14.07
N GLU A 10 -2.56 -29.60 14.06
CA GLU A 10 -3.60 -29.71 13.03
C GLU A 10 -4.45 -28.44 12.97
N THR A 11 -4.93 -27.95 14.11
CA THR A 11 -5.70 -26.69 14.15
C THR A 11 -4.86 -25.50 13.68
N LEU A 12 -3.56 -25.46 14.00
CA LEU A 12 -2.68 -24.41 13.49
C LEU A 12 -2.52 -24.49 11.97
N ARG A 13 -2.37 -25.70 11.42
CA ARG A 13 -2.28 -25.93 9.97
C ARG A 13 -3.55 -25.48 9.27
N ASP A 14 -4.71 -25.91 9.75
CA ASP A 14 -6.01 -25.55 9.16
C ASP A 14 -6.24 -24.04 9.18
N LEU A 15 -5.90 -23.37 10.28
CA LEU A 15 -6.00 -21.91 10.39
C LEU A 15 -5.06 -21.20 9.42
N LEU A 16 -3.83 -21.70 9.24
CA LEU A 16 -2.88 -21.14 8.28
C LEU A 16 -3.34 -21.33 6.84
N GLU A 17 -3.87 -22.50 6.49
CA GLU A 17 -4.41 -22.80 5.16
C GLU A 17 -5.64 -21.93 4.85
N ALA A 18 -6.55 -21.79 5.81
CA ALA A 18 -7.71 -20.91 5.68
C ALA A 18 -7.28 -19.45 5.50
N HIS A 19 -6.30 -18.98 6.27
CA HIS A 19 -5.77 -17.62 6.16
C HIS A 19 -5.09 -17.37 4.80
N ALA A 20 -4.27 -18.32 4.33
CA ALA A 20 -3.61 -18.24 3.04
C ALA A 20 -4.63 -18.20 1.89
N SER A 21 -5.65 -19.05 1.95
CA SER A 21 -6.73 -19.11 0.95
C SER A 21 -7.53 -17.82 0.90
N LEU A 22 -7.88 -17.25 2.05
CA LEU A 22 -8.58 -15.97 2.13
C LEU A 22 -7.74 -14.82 1.57
N CYS A 23 -6.45 -14.78 1.91
CA CYS A 23 -5.52 -13.78 1.37
C CYS A 23 -5.40 -13.88 -0.15
N ALA A 24 -5.25 -15.09 -0.70
CA ALA A 24 -5.17 -15.30 -2.14
C ALA A 24 -6.45 -14.81 -2.85
N TRP A 25 -7.62 -15.14 -2.30
CA TRP A 25 -8.90 -14.69 -2.85
C TRP A 25 -9.06 -13.17 -2.78
N TYR A 26 -8.67 -12.54 -1.66
CA TYR A 26 -8.68 -11.09 -1.50
C TYR A 26 -7.85 -10.38 -2.58
N TYR A 27 -6.61 -10.83 -2.82
CA TYR A 27 -5.77 -10.23 -3.85
C TYR A 27 -6.33 -10.44 -5.26
N ALA A 28 -6.86 -11.63 -5.56
CA ALA A 28 -7.50 -11.89 -6.85
C ALA A 28 -8.72 -10.99 -7.08
N LEU A 29 -9.60 -10.85 -6.09
CA LEU A 29 -10.74 -9.94 -6.14
C LEU A 29 -10.30 -8.49 -6.34
N TRP A 30 -9.30 -8.05 -5.57
CA TRP A 30 -8.85 -6.66 -5.63
C TRP A 30 -8.18 -6.30 -6.96
N ASN A 31 -7.48 -7.26 -7.58
CA ASN A 31 -6.98 -7.10 -8.94
C ASN A 31 -8.14 -6.94 -9.93
N ALA A 32 -9.14 -7.82 -9.87
CA ALA A 32 -10.32 -7.72 -10.74
C ALA A 32 -11.08 -6.39 -10.57
N VAL A 33 -11.21 -5.89 -9.34
CA VAL A 33 -11.83 -4.57 -9.06
C VAL A 33 -11.04 -3.45 -9.73
N ARG A 34 -9.71 -3.47 -9.62
CA ARG A 34 -8.85 -2.46 -10.26
C ARG A 34 -8.87 -2.54 -11.78
N ASP A 35 -8.87 -3.75 -12.34
CA ASP A 35 -8.97 -3.97 -13.78
C ASP A 35 -10.30 -3.44 -14.33
N ALA A 36 -11.36 -3.47 -13.52
CA ALA A 36 -12.65 -2.84 -13.81
C ALA A 36 -12.69 -1.32 -13.54
N GLY A 37 -11.57 -0.68 -13.19
CA GLY A 37 -11.48 0.73 -12.84
C GLY A 37 -12.10 1.10 -11.48
N GLY A 38 -12.42 0.09 -10.67
CA GLY A 38 -12.99 0.26 -9.34
C GLY A 38 -11.96 0.67 -8.28
N SER A 39 -12.46 1.31 -7.24
CA SER A 39 -11.71 1.63 -6.03
C SER A 39 -12.62 1.50 -4.82
N ALA A 40 -12.03 1.19 -3.67
CA ALA A 40 -12.71 1.05 -2.39
C ALA A 40 -11.84 1.69 -1.30
N ALA A 41 -12.49 2.42 -0.40
CA ALA A 41 -11.85 2.96 0.79
C ALA A 41 -11.71 1.87 1.87
N ALA A 42 -10.67 1.96 2.69
CA ALA A 42 -10.55 1.12 3.87
C ALA A 42 -11.70 1.41 4.85
N PRO A 43 -12.29 0.37 5.48
CA PRO A 43 -13.38 0.57 6.43
C PRO A 43 -12.88 1.32 7.66
N ASP A 44 -13.63 2.35 8.06
CA ASP A 44 -13.41 3.08 9.28
C ASP A 44 -13.78 2.25 10.53
N GLY A 45 -13.53 2.81 11.71
CA GLY A 45 -13.84 2.16 12.98
C GLY A 45 -15.28 1.66 13.10
N PRO A 46 -16.28 2.56 12.93
CA PRO A 46 -17.68 2.21 12.97
C PRO A 46 -18.07 1.11 11.97
N ALA A 47 -17.56 1.13 10.73
CA ALA A 47 -17.83 0.10 9.75
C ALA A 47 -17.29 -1.27 10.18
N ARG A 48 -16.09 -1.31 10.79
CA ARG A 48 -15.52 -2.55 11.35
C ARG A 48 -16.32 -3.06 12.54
N ALA A 49 -16.76 -2.18 13.45
CA ALA A 49 -17.61 -2.56 14.58
C ALA A 49 -18.97 -3.10 14.12
N ALA A 50 -19.59 -2.47 13.11
CA ALA A 50 -20.85 -2.93 12.53
C ALA A 50 -20.72 -4.32 11.88
N PHE A 51 -19.58 -4.60 11.23
CA PHE A 51 -19.30 -5.93 10.68
C PHE A 51 -19.23 -7.00 11.77
N ILE A 52 -18.54 -6.74 12.88
CA ILE A 52 -18.52 -7.65 14.04
C ILE A 52 -19.92 -7.82 14.65
N GLY A 53 -20.71 -6.75 14.70
CA GLY A 53 -22.10 -6.81 15.13
C GLY A 53 -22.94 -7.76 14.27
N ARG A 54 -22.74 -7.77 12.94
CA ARG A 54 -23.38 -8.73 12.04
C ARG A 54 -22.93 -10.17 12.31
N ILE A 55 -21.63 -10.40 12.50
CA ILE A 55 -21.12 -11.74 12.87
C ILE A 55 -21.81 -12.25 14.14
N ALA A 56 -21.96 -11.40 15.16
CA ALA A 56 -22.62 -11.80 16.41
C ALA A 56 -24.11 -12.15 16.23
N ALA A 57 -24.77 -11.58 15.22
CA ALA A 57 -26.16 -11.85 14.90
C ALA A 57 -26.31 -13.14 14.07
N ASP A 58 -25.43 -13.33 13.07
CA ASP A 58 -25.47 -14.47 12.16
C ASP A 58 -24.93 -15.75 12.82
N TYR A 59 -24.00 -15.62 13.78
CA TYR A 59 -23.32 -16.71 14.48
C TYR A 59 -23.43 -16.51 16.01
N PRO A 60 -24.56 -16.89 16.65
CA PRO A 60 -24.81 -16.67 18.08
C PRO A 60 -23.74 -17.27 19.00
N GLU A 61 -23.10 -18.36 18.59
CA GLU A 61 -21.99 -19.01 19.29
C GLU A 61 -20.74 -18.14 19.39
N LEU A 62 -20.54 -17.22 18.44
CA LEU A 62 -19.43 -16.26 18.43
C LEU A 62 -19.80 -14.94 19.10
N ALA A 63 -21.06 -14.73 19.49
CA ALA A 63 -21.55 -13.43 19.91
C ALA A 63 -20.87 -12.88 21.17
N SER A 64 -20.43 -13.73 22.09
CA SER A 64 -19.67 -13.30 23.28
C SER A 64 -18.29 -12.77 22.91
N VAL A 65 -17.58 -13.48 22.02
CA VAL A 65 -16.25 -13.11 21.53
C VAL A 65 -16.34 -11.84 20.68
N ALA A 66 -17.31 -11.77 19.77
CA ALA A 66 -17.55 -10.61 18.93
C ALA A 66 -17.83 -9.35 19.77
N ARG A 67 -18.68 -9.43 20.80
CA ARG A 67 -18.94 -8.30 21.71
C ARG A 67 -17.70 -7.91 22.51
N ALA A 68 -16.86 -8.87 22.90
CA ALA A 68 -15.62 -8.58 23.63
C ALA A 68 -14.58 -7.85 22.78
N LEU A 69 -14.61 -8.00 21.46
CA LEU A 69 -13.70 -7.30 20.54
C LEU A 69 -14.03 -5.81 20.37
N GLY A 70 -15.31 -5.42 20.47
CA GLY A 70 -15.73 -4.03 20.30
C GLY A 70 -15.41 -3.50 18.90
N GLU A 71 -14.57 -2.48 18.80
CA GLU A 71 -14.04 -1.98 17.52
C GLU A 71 -12.73 -2.68 17.16
N PRO A 72 -12.69 -3.53 16.11
CA PRO A 72 -11.46 -4.17 15.69
C PRO A 72 -10.40 -3.15 15.30
N ARG A 73 -9.17 -3.37 15.75
CA ARG A 73 -8.02 -2.57 15.33
C ARG A 73 -7.78 -2.79 13.84
N MET A 74 -7.39 -1.72 13.15
CA MET A 74 -6.86 -1.85 11.80
C MET A 74 -5.57 -2.67 11.88
N PHE A 75 -5.44 -3.71 11.05
CA PHE A 75 -4.19 -4.43 10.94
C PHE A 75 -3.15 -3.49 10.32
N VAL A 76 -2.09 -3.20 11.08
CA VAL A 76 -0.91 -2.50 10.60
C VAL A 76 0.22 -3.52 10.70
N PRO A 77 0.83 -3.97 9.58
CA PRO A 77 1.97 -4.86 9.66
C PRO A 77 3.07 -4.17 10.49
N PRO A 78 3.75 -4.89 11.41
CA PRO A 78 4.84 -4.30 12.17
C PRO A 78 5.87 -3.73 11.18
N PRO A 79 6.42 -2.53 11.45
CA PRO A 79 7.42 -1.95 10.57
C PRO A 79 8.58 -2.97 10.42
N PRO A 80 9.14 -3.14 9.21
CA PRO A 80 10.25 -4.04 9.02
C PRO A 80 11.36 -3.67 10.01
N THR A 81 11.90 -4.65 10.72
CA THR A 81 13.02 -4.43 11.64
C THR A 81 14.20 -3.90 10.84
N VAL A 82 14.44 -2.59 10.93
CA VAL A 82 15.66 -1.99 10.39
C VAL A 82 16.76 -2.27 11.41
N THR A 83 17.68 -3.17 11.08
CA THR A 83 18.94 -3.30 11.84
C THR A 83 19.71 -2.00 11.67
N ILE A 84 19.63 -1.11 12.68
CA ILE A 84 20.45 0.10 12.71
C ILE A 84 21.89 -0.35 12.95
N PRO A 85 22.84 -0.11 12.03
CA PRO A 85 24.24 -0.43 12.27
C PRO A 85 24.75 0.36 13.48
N PRO A 86 25.64 -0.21 14.30
CA PRO A 86 26.18 0.47 15.46
C PRO A 86 26.88 1.77 15.02
N PRO A 87 26.77 2.86 15.80
CA PRO A 87 27.46 4.11 15.48
C PRO A 87 28.97 3.87 15.40
N PRO A 88 29.69 4.54 14.47
CA PRO A 88 31.14 4.46 14.44
C PRO A 88 31.72 4.97 15.77
N PRO A 89 32.84 4.39 16.26
CA PRO A 89 33.46 4.84 17.49
C PRO A 89 33.84 6.32 17.38
N PRO A 90 33.70 7.11 18.47
CA PRO A 90 34.01 8.53 18.44
C PRO A 90 35.51 8.73 18.11
N ALA A 91 35.79 9.40 17.00
CA ALA A 91 37.11 9.94 16.74
C ALA A 91 37.36 11.05 17.76
N PHE A 92 38.22 10.77 18.74
CA PHE A 92 38.66 11.76 19.72
C PHE A 92 39.53 12.80 19.01
N VAL A 93 38.95 13.95 18.69
CA VAL A 93 39.69 15.15 18.27
C VAL A 93 39.47 16.19 19.38
N GLY A 94 40.57 16.65 19.96
CA GLY A 94 40.59 17.39 21.21
C GLY A 94 39.96 18.78 21.16
N ALA A 95 39.52 19.20 22.35
CA ALA A 95 39.40 20.57 22.86
C ALA A 95 38.76 21.65 21.97
N GLY A 96 37.53 22.06 22.33
CA GLY A 96 37.03 23.40 22.07
C GLY A 96 35.55 23.47 21.66
N GLU A 97 34.73 24.09 22.54
CA GLU A 97 33.38 24.62 22.33
C GLU A 97 32.19 23.64 22.14
N PRO A 98 31.06 23.85 22.85
CA PRO A 98 29.83 23.10 22.60
C PRO A 98 29.11 23.68 21.37
N VAL A 99 29.29 23.05 20.21
CA VAL A 99 28.41 23.29 19.07
C VAL A 99 27.06 22.65 19.39
N ILE A 100 26.09 23.47 19.78
CA ILE A 100 24.67 23.12 19.75
C ILE A 100 24.34 22.79 18.30
N HIS A 101 24.33 21.50 17.96
CA HIS A 101 23.71 21.04 16.72
C HIS A 101 22.20 21.21 16.88
N THR A 102 21.72 22.39 16.50
CA THR A 102 20.32 22.61 16.13
C THR A 102 19.90 21.47 15.22
N ALA A 103 18.84 20.78 15.61
CA ALA A 103 18.21 19.71 14.86
C ALA A 103 18.09 20.09 13.37
N ARG A 104 18.97 19.55 12.54
CA ARG A 104 18.74 19.49 11.11
C ARG A 104 18.02 18.17 10.89
N GLU A 105 16.71 18.24 10.77
CA GLU A 105 15.94 17.19 10.09
C GLU A 105 16.71 16.84 8.81
N PRO A 106 17.08 15.57 8.59
CA PRO A 106 17.49 15.18 7.25
C PRO A 106 16.26 15.39 6.38
N GLU A 107 16.36 16.32 5.43
CA GLU A 107 15.39 16.46 4.34
C GLU A 107 15.14 15.07 3.77
N THR A 108 13.97 14.51 4.07
CA THR A 108 13.50 13.28 3.45
C THR A 108 13.18 13.60 2.00
N ALA A 109 14.22 13.71 1.16
CA ALA A 109 14.12 13.65 -0.28
C ALA A 109 13.94 12.19 -0.70
N VAL A 110 12.84 11.57 -0.25
CA VAL A 110 12.31 10.39 -0.93
C VAL A 110 11.49 10.92 -2.09
N GLU A 111 12.17 11.21 -3.20
CA GLU A 111 11.51 11.36 -4.50
C GLU A 111 10.60 10.14 -4.71
N PRO A 112 9.27 10.32 -4.84
CA PRO A 112 8.37 9.20 -5.01
C PRO A 112 8.77 8.47 -6.30
N ALA A 113 8.82 7.14 -6.26
CA ALA A 113 9.26 6.26 -7.34
C ALA A 113 8.58 6.55 -8.71
N THR A 114 7.47 7.28 -8.72
CA THR A 114 6.77 7.78 -9.90
C THR A 114 7.58 8.80 -10.73
N ALA A 115 8.51 9.56 -10.13
CA ALA A 115 9.35 10.51 -10.85
C ALA A 115 10.44 9.80 -11.67
N ARG A 116 11.14 8.81 -11.09
CA ARG A 116 12.12 7.96 -11.80
C ARG A 116 11.49 7.16 -12.94
N ALA A 117 10.24 6.71 -12.78
CA ALA A 117 9.50 6.01 -13.84
C ALA A 117 9.18 6.93 -15.05
N ARG A 118 8.84 8.21 -14.79
CA ARG A 118 8.60 9.20 -15.86
C ARG A 118 9.88 9.63 -16.57
N GLU A 119 11.02 9.62 -15.89
CA GLU A 119 12.33 9.95 -16.47
C GLU A 119 12.85 8.84 -17.38
N LEU A 120 12.72 7.58 -16.97
CA LEU A 120 13.01 6.40 -17.81
C LEU A 120 12.14 6.34 -19.08
N GLU A 121 10.88 6.73 -18.98
CA GLU A 121 9.96 6.79 -20.14
C GLU A 121 10.32 7.94 -21.10
N ARG A 122 10.80 9.09 -20.58
CA ARG A 122 11.32 10.18 -21.42
C ARG A 122 12.61 9.76 -22.13
N LEU A 123 13.52 9.07 -21.45
CA LEU A 123 14.77 8.59 -22.02
C LEU A 123 14.54 7.54 -23.12
N ARG A 124 13.55 6.65 -22.95
CA ARG A 124 13.10 5.72 -24.01
C ARG A 124 12.51 6.45 -25.22
N ARG A 125 11.76 7.53 -24.99
CA ARG A 125 11.13 8.32 -26.06
C ARG A 125 12.12 9.23 -26.79
N SER A 126 13.16 9.71 -26.12
CA SER A 126 14.23 10.50 -26.73
C SER A 126 15.29 9.66 -27.45
N GLY A 127 15.31 8.34 -27.23
CA GLY A 127 16.26 7.42 -27.87
C GLY A 127 15.91 6.98 -29.30
N SER A 128 14.76 7.37 -29.85
CA SER A 128 14.30 6.90 -31.18
C SER A 128 14.07 8.02 -32.22
N GLY A 129 14.68 9.19 -32.05
CA GLY A 129 14.39 10.36 -32.90
C GLY A 129 15.63 11.01 -33.50
N GLY A 130 16.26 10.35 -34.47
CA GLY A 130 17.32 10.94 -35.29
C GLY A 130 17.33 10.39 -36.70
N ALA A 131 16.56 11.04 -37.61
CA ALA A 131 16.94 11.41 -38.99
C ALA A 131 15.73 11.46 -39.95
N GLY A 132 15.54 12.62 -40.61
CA GLY A 132 14.70 12.84 -41.81
C GLY A 132 13.31 13.38 -41.48
N GLY A 133 12.89 14.60 -41.84
CA GLY A 133 13.32 15.46 -42.95
C GLY A 133 12.25 15.48 -44.04
N ASP A 134 11.51 16.58 -44.07
CA ASP A 134 10.80 17.20 -45.20
C ASP A 134 9.49 16.59 -45.75
N GLY A 135 8.51 17.48 -45.94
CA GLY A 135 7.41 17.27 -46.90
C GLY A 135 6.04 17.76 -46.41
N GLY A 136 5.63 18.95 -46.83
CA GLY A 136 4.36 19.57 -46.46
C GLY A 136 3.11 18.96 -47.09
N GLY A 137 1.96 19.58 -46.79
CA GLY A 137 0.70 19.25 -47.46
C GLY A 137 -0.51 19.82 -46.75
N ALA A 138 -1.00 20.95 -47.24
CA ALA A 138 -2.29 21.53 -46.90
C ALA A 138 -3.46 20.72 -47.49
N GLY A 139 -4.64 20.85 -46.88
CA GLY A 139 -5.94 20.37 -47.37
C GLY A 139 -6.74 19.79 -46.18
N GLY A 140 -7.85 20.36 -45.71
CA GLY A 140 -8.96 20.97 -46.42
C GLY A 140 -10.11 19.97 -46.47
N GLY A 141 -11.26 20.28 -45.86
CA GLY A 141 -12.47 19.46 -46.06
C GLY A 141 -13.46 19.48 -44.90
N ALA A 142 -14.52 20.26 -45.08
CA ALA A 142 -15.70 20.34 -44.23
C ALA A 142 -16.71 19.20 -44.49
N GLY A 143 -17.69 19.07 -43.59
CA GLY A 143 -18.95 18.34 -43.78
C GLY A 143 -19.12 17.21 -42.77
N GLY A 144 -20.18 17.10 -41.97
CA GLY A 144 -21.49 17.73 -42.01
C GLY A 144 -22.56 16.67 -41.74
N GLY A 145 -23.38 16.89 -40.71
CA GLY A 145 -24.76 16.40 -40.61
C GLY A 145 -25.00 14.93 -40.25
N GLY A 146 -26.01 14.69 -39.39
CA GLY A 146 -26.65 13.37 -39.31
C GLY A 146 -27.32 13.02 -37.98
N ILE A 147 -28.36 13.77 -37.61
CA ILE A 147 -29.42 13.32 -36.68
C ILE A 147 -30.23 12.16 -37.28
N SER A 148 -30.87 11.36 -36.41
CA SER A 148 -32.06 10.47 -36.57
C SER A 148 -31.77 9.11 -35.93
N SER A 149 -32.64 8.45 -35.17
CA SER A 149 -33.95 8.74 -34.54
C SER A 149 -34.10 7.75 -33.38
#